data_AF-W9WEX9-F1
#
_entry.id   AF-W9WEX9-F1
#
_cell.length_a   1.000
_cell.length_b   1.000
_cell.length_c   1.000
_cell.angle_alpha   90.00
_cell.angle_beta   90.00
_cell.angle_gamma   90.00
#
_symmetry.space_group_name_H-M   'P 1'
#
loop_
_entity.id
_entity.type
_entity.pdbx_description
1 polymer ?
#
loop_
_entity_poly.entity_id
_entity_poly.type
_entity_poly.pdbx_seq_one_letter_code
_entity_poly.pdbx_strand_id
1 'polypeptide(L)'
;MHGKVALEEAFALPRLAEKTRWWAGLFAVNPDKHAKEMNDIGQIRVDYMDKYGVGYKVLSYTAPGVQDIYDPKEAQALAVEINDYIASTIKNKPDRFGAFAEYGFKGALVNDTQRAGPNGEDMIFYDGSTWDIFWSTLSELDVPLYLHPRNPTGRLYEQLWADRKRLIGPPLSFAQCVSLHLLGMVTNGIFDRHMELKIIIGHLGGHIPFDLWRINHWFEDVTKPLGLGCKKTIRDYFA
;
A
#
# COMPACT_ATOMS: atom_id res chain seq x y z
N MET A 1 -25.88 5.99 -5.43
CA MET A 1 -25.51 4.59 -5.76
C MET A 1 -25.37 3.80 -4.47
N HIS A 2 -26.16 2.72 -4.31
CA HIS A 2 -26.01 1.73 -3.24
C HIS A 2 -25.09 0.59 -3.71
N GLY A 3 -24.55 -0.20 -2.78
CA GLY A 3 -23.70 -1.34 -3.12
C GLY A 3 -22.28 -0.96 -3.57
N LYS A 4 -21.78 0.22 -3.15
CA LYS A 4 -20.40 0.63 -3.47
C LYS A 4 -19.40 -0.36 -2.85
N VAL A 5 -18.27 -0.55 -3.53
CA VAL A 5 -17.12 -1.30 -3.03
C VAL A 5 -15.99 -0.31 -2.71
N ALA A 6 -15.37 -0.43 -1.54
CA ALA A 6 -14.19 0.33 -1.17
C ALA A 6 -13.05 -0.61 -0.76
N LEU A 7 -11.81 -0.29 -1.12
CA LEU A 7 -10.69 -1.25 -1.03
C LEU A 7 -9.35 -0.63 -0.59
N GLU A 8 -9.39 0.52 0.08
CA GLU A 8 -8.25 1.09 0.83
C GLU A 8 -8.71 1.35 2.28
N GLU A 9 -9.27 0.32 2.93
CA GLU A 9 -10.01 0.47 4.17
C GLU A 9 -9.23 -0.13 5.35
N ALA A 10 -8.47 0.72 6.03
CA ALA A 10 -7.54 0.28 7.06
C ALA A 10 -8.20 -0.29 8.33
N PHE A 11 -7.49 -1.20 8.99
CA PHE A 11 -7.69 -1.62 10.38
C PHE A 11 -6.34 -1.69 11.14
N ALA A 12 -6.41 -1.78 12.47
CA ALA A 12 -5.25 -2.04 13.33
C ALA A 12 -5.55 -3.18 14.32
N LEU A 13 -4.50 -3.81 14.85
CA LEU A 13 -4.64 -4.84 15.88
C LEU A 13 -5.08 -4.20 17.21
N PRO A 14 -6.11 -4.74 17.91
CA PRO A 14 -6.58 -4.19 19.16
C PRO A 14 -5.49 -4.06 20.24
N ARG A 15 -4.53 -4.98 20.28
CA ARG A 15 -3.40 -4.93 21.24
C ARG A 15 -2.46 -3.73 21.02
N LEU A 16 -2.59 -3.04 19.88
CA LEU A 16 -1.82 -1.84 19.53
C LEU A 16 -2.68 -0.56 19.60
N ALA A 17 -3.83 -0.59 20.30
CA ALA A 17 -4.73 0.55 20.39
C ALA A 17 -4.08 1.82 20.95
N GLU A 18 -3.23 1.70 21.97
CA GLU A 18 -2.50 2.85 22.55
C GLU A 18 -1.52 3.45 21.54
N LYS A 19 -0.74 2.60 20.85
CA LYS A 19 0.17 3.03 19.77
C LYS A 19 -0.62 3.70 18.64
N THR A 20 -1.74 3.13 18.24
CA THR A 20 -2.64 3.67 17.21
C THR A 20 -3.14 5.06 17.60
N ARG A 21 -3.61 5.23 18.84
CA ARG A 21 -4.06 6.52 19.37
C ARG A 21 -2.94 7.57 19.39
N TRP A 22 -1.74 7.18 19.81
CA TRP A 22 -0.59 8.08 19.83
C TRP A 22 -0.27 8.62 18.42
N TRP A 23 -0.13 7.72 17.43
CA TRP A 23 0.13 8.10 16.04
C TRP A 23 -0.99 8.96 15.46
N ALA A 24 -2.25 8.65 15.78
CA ALA A 24 -3.40 9.42 15.33
C ALA A 24 -3.33 10.90 15.74
N GLY A 25 -2.63 11.24 16.83
CA GLY A 25 -2.41 12.64 17.23
C GLY A 25 -1.68 13.49 16.18
N LEU A 26 -1.00 12.86 15.21
CA LEU A 26 -0.30 13.56 14.14
C LEU A 26 -1.18 13.88 12.93
N PHE A 27 -2.26 13.13 12.70
CA PHE A 27 -3.05 13.20 11.46
C PHE A 27 -4.57 13.18 11.64
N ALA A 28 -5.07 12.99 12.87
CA ALA A 28 -6.49 13.04 13.19
C ALA A 28 -6.78 14.13 14.23
N VAL A 29 -7.79 14.95 13.95
CA VAL A 29 -8.24 16.01 14.89
C VAL A 29 -8.77 15.40 16.19
N ASN A 30 -9.36 14.21 16.12
CA ASN A 30 -9.82 13.44 17.28
C ASN A 30 -9.14 12.05 17.28
N PRO A 31 -7.99 11.89 17.98
CA PRO A 31 -7.25 10.63 17.98
C PRO A 31 -7.99 9.49 18.68
N ASP A 32 -8.82 9.79 19.69
CA ASP A 32 -9.66 8.81 20.38
C ASP A 32 -10.70 8.20 19.44
N LYS A 33 -11.39 9.06 18.67
CA LYS A 33 -12.33 8.60 17.65
C LYS A 33 -11.63 7.76 16.58
N HIS A 34 -10.48 8.22 16.09
CA HIS A 34 -9.71 7.50 15.08
C HIS A 34 -9.30 6.10 15.58
N ALA A 35 -8.72 5.99 16.77
CA ALA A 35 -8.31 4.71 17.33
C ALA A 35 -9.51 3.78 17.55
N LYS A 36 -10.66 4.31 17.97
CA LYS A 36 -11.89 3.54 18.12
C LYS A 36 -12.38 2.97 16.77
N GLU A 37 -12.42 3.79 15.72
CA GLU A 37 -12.88 3.39 14.38
C GLU A 37 -11.88 2.45 13.67
N MET A 38 -10.58 2.66 13.87
CA MET A 38 -9.52 1.82 13.28
C MET A 38 -9.50 0.40 13.86
N ASN A 39 -9.80 0.25 15.15
CA ASN A 39 -9.86 -1.05 15.82
C ASN A 39 -11.25 -1.73 15.72
N ASP A 40 -12.27 -1.03 15.19
CA ASP A 40 -13.60 -1.60 14.98
C ASP A 40 -13.70 -2.25 13.58
N ILE A 41 -13.85 -3.57 13.58
CA ILE A 41 -14.24 -4.38 12.41
C ILE A 41 -15.62 -4.99 12.71
N GLY A 42 -16.54 -4.12 13.14
CA GLY A 42 -17.80 -4.51 13.74
C GLY A 42 -18.89 -3.50 13.48
N GLN A 43 -19.55 -3.07 14.56
CA GLN A 43 -20.78 -2.29 14.47
C GLN A 43 -20.54 -0.91 13.86
N ILE A 44 -19.50 -0.19 14.31
CA ILE A 44 -19.26 1.19 13.87
C ILE A 44 -19.01 1.22 12.36
N ARG A 45 -18.18 0.30 11.87
CA ARG A 45 -17.84 0.19 10.46
C ARG A 45 -19.07 -0.17 9.61
N VAL A 46 -19.89 -1.12 10.06
CA VAL A 46 -21.12 -1.52 9.37
C VAL A 46 -22.16 -0.39 9.37
N ASP A 47 -22.33 0.31 10.48
CA ASP A 47 -23.26 1.45 10.58
C ASP A 47 -22.94 2.53 9.54
N TYR A 48 -21.66 2.87 9.36
CA TYR A 48 -21.24 3.80 8.33
C TYR A 48 -21.44 3.24 6.92
N MET A 49 -21.19 1.95 6.71
CA MET A 49 -21.43 1.30 5.42
C MET A 49 -22.90 1.38 5.03
N ASP A 50 -23.81 1.05 5.96
CA ASP A 50 -25.25 1.09 5.72
C ASP A 50 -25.73 2.52 5.49
N LYS A 51 -25.31 3.46 6.35
CA LYS A 51 -25.64 4.89 6.25
C LYS A 51 -25.25 5.51 4.90
N TYR A 52 -24.07 5.15 4.39
CA TYR A 52 -23.53 5.75 3.17
C TYR A 52 -23.66 4.85 1.94
N GLY A 53 -24.37 3.71 2.03
CA GLY A 53 -24.63 2.81 0.91
C GLY A 53 -23.39 2.11 0.36
N VAL A 54 -22.44 1.73 1.21
CA VAL A 54 -21.28 0.88 0.88
C VAL A 54 -21.67 -0.57 1.14
N GLY A 55 -21.71 -1.37 0.08
CA GLY A 55 -22.08 -2.78 0.16
C GLY A 55 -20.93 -3.62 0.72
N TYR A 56 -19.70 -3.35 0.25
CA TYR A 56 -18.54 -4.19 0.50
C TYR A 56 -17.29 -3.37 0.81
N LYS A 57 -16.46 -3.84 1.74
CA LYS A 57 -15.13 -3.28 2.02
C LYS A 57 -14.06 -4.37 1.98
N VAL A 58 -12.99 -4.14 1.22
CA VAL A 58 -11.75 -4.93 1.33
C VAL A 58 -10.85 -4.24 2.35
N LEU A 59 -10.55 -4.95 3.44
CA LEU A 59 -9.78 -4.43 4.56
C LEU A 59 -8.28 -4.71 4.38
N SER A 60 -7.48 -3.77 4.88
CA SER A 60 -6.02 -3.85 4.86
C SER A 60 -5.41 -3.37 6.18
N TYR A 61 -4.21 -3.84 6.49
CA TYR A 61 -3.53 -3.37 7.69
C TYR A 61 -2.98 -1.95 7.47
N THR A 62 -3.17 -1.09 8.47
CA THR A 62 -2.78 0.32 8.41
C THR A 62 -1.26 0.53 8.19
N ALA A 63 -0.90 1.66 7.60
CA ALA A 63 0.49 2.07 7.44
C ALA A 63 1.10 2.64 8.75
N PRO A 64 2.42 2.51 8.96
CA PRO A 64 3.40 1.83 8.10
C PRO A 64 3.37 0.29 8.22
N GLY A 65 2.57 -0.25 9.14
CA GLY A 65 2.33 -1.69 9.25
C GLY A 65 3.60 -2.51 9.52
N VAL A 66 3.68 -3.67 8.86
CA VAL A 66 4.84 -4.58 8.93
C VAL A 66 6.11 -3.93 8.39
N GLN A 67 5.98 -3.01 7.42
CA GLN A 67 7.13 -2.36 6.78
C GLN A 67 7.96 -1.46 7.70
N ASP A 68 7.45 -1.13 8.90
CA ASP A 68 8.23 -0.42 9.93
C ASP A 68 9.09 -1.34 10.80
N ILE A 69 8.85 -2.65 10.77
CA ILE A 69 9.58 -3.65 11.55
C ILE A 69 10.74 -4.17 10.72
N TYR A 70 11.97 -3.77 11.06
CA TYR A 70 13.16 -4.12 10.28
C TYR A 70 13.80 -5.46 10.67
N ASP A 71 13.45 -6.02 11.84
CA ASP A 71 13.80 -7.41 12.16
C ASP A 71 12.91 -8.36 11.33
N PRO A 72 13.48 -9.23 10.48
CA PRO A 72 12.68 -10.08 9.59
C PRO A 72 11.78 -11.09 10.32
N LYS A 73 12.20 -11.57 11.50
CA LYS A 73 11.43 -12.57 12.25
C LYS A 73 10.23 -11.92 12.92
N GLU A 74 10.41 -10.75 13.51
CA GLU A 74 9.32 -9.95 14.08
C GLU A 74 8.33 -9.49 13.01
N ALA A 75 8.84 -9.02 11.86
CA ALA A 75 8.01 -8.60 10.73
C ALA A 75 7.14 -9.75 10.21
N GLN A 76 7.73 -10.94 10.02
CA GLN A 76 7.00 -12.13 9.60
C GLN A 76 5.96 -12.58 10.64
N ALA A 77 6.33 -12.62 11.92
CA ALA A 77 5.42 -13.01 12.99
C ALA A 77 4.21 -12.07 13.07
N LEU A 78 4.44 -10.76 12.94
CA LEU A 78 3.38 -9.76 12.91
C LEU A 78 2.49 -9.90 11.68
N ALA A 79 3.07 -10.16 10.50
CA ALA A 79 2.29 -10.36 9.27
C ALA A 79 1.34 -11.56 9.38
N VAL A 80 1.81 -12.68 9.94
CA VAL A 80 0.98 -13.88 10.20
C VAL A 80 -0.13 -13.54 11.20
N GLU A 81 0.19 -12.90 12.32
CA GLU A 81 -0.81 -12.50 13.31
C GLU A 81 -1.91 -11.60 12.71
N ILE A 82 -1.53 -10.61 11.91
CA ILE A 82 -2.46 -9.68 11.25
C ILE A 82 -3.42 -10.46 10.34
N ASN A 83 -2.89 -11.38 9.54
CA ASN A 83 -3.68 -12.18 8.60
C ASN A 83 -4.65 -13.10 9.33
N ASP A 84 -4.17 -13.87 10.32
CA ASP A 84 -5.02 -14.76 11.13
C ASP A 84 -6.10 -13.98 11.89
N TYR A 85 -5.77 -12.80 12.41
CA TYR A 85 -6.71 -11.92 13.10
C TYR A 85 -7.80 -11.42 12.16
N ILE A 86 -7.45 -10.86 11.00
CA ILE A 86 -8.46 -10.29 10.10
C ILE A 86 -9.35 -11.38 9.51
N ALA A 87 -8.74 -12.50 9.11
CA ALA A 87 -9.39 -13.71 8.63
C ALA A 87 -10.46 -14.19 9.62
N SER A 88 -10.09 -14.37 10.89
CA SER A 88 -11.00 -14.82 11.93
C SER A 88 -12.09 -13.79 12.29
N THR A 89 -11.80 -12.49 12.13
CA THR A 89 -12.72 -11.40 12.48
C THR A 89 -13.81 -11.21 11.43
N ILE A 90 -13.49 -11.35 10.14
CA ILE A 90 -14.45 -11.10 9.04
C ILE A 90 -15.22 -12.33 8.59
N LYS A 91 -14.82 -13.56 8.99
CA LYS A 91 -15.40 -14.83 8.50
C LYS A 91 -16.93 -14.94 8.59
N ASN A 92 -17.55 -14.25 9.54
CA ASN A 92 -19.00 -14.27 9.75
C ASN A 92 -19.77 -13.17 8.99
N LYS A 93 -19.09 -12.36 8.17
CA LYS A 93 -19.67 -11.30 7.34
C LYS A 93 -19.07 -11.30 5.91
N PRO A 94 -19.00 -12.44 5.21
CA PRO A 94 -18.32 -12.56 3.92
C PRO A 94 -18.99 -11.78 2.79
N ASP A 95 -20.25 -11.36 2.99
CA ASP A 95 -21.03 -10.51 2.09
C ASP A 95 -20.77 -9.01 2.29
N ARG A 96 -20.06 -8.63 3.35
CA ARG A 96 -19.75 -7.23 3.71
C ARG A 96 -18.26 -6.94 3.67
N PHE A 97 -17.43 -7.93 3.98
CA PHE A 97 -15.99 -7.75 4.14
C PHE A 97 -15.19 -8.81 3.39
N GLY A 98 -14.07 -8.36 2.84
CA GLY A 98 -12.94 -9.18 2.43
C GLY A 98 -11.66 -8.62 3.03
N ALA A 99 -10.54 -9.32 2.92
CA ALA A 99 -9.22 -8.80 3.25
C ALA A 99 -8.28 -9.07 2.07
N PHE A 100 -7.23 -8.27 1.92
CA PHE A 100 -6.26 -8.55 0.84
C PHE A 100 -5.66 -9.96 1.02
N ALA A 101 -5.28 -10.38 2.23
CA ALA A 101 -4.55 -11.64 2.44
C ALA A 101 -5.41 -12.93 2.60
N GLU A 102 -6.74 -12.87 2.79
CA GLU A 102 -7.58 -14.07 3.01
C GLU A 102 -9.09 -13.85 2.76
N TYR A 103 -9.80 -14.94 2.41
CA TYR A 103 -11.24 -15.08 2.11
C TYR A 103 -11.77 -14.35 0.87
N GLY A 104 -11.93 -15.10 -0.23
CA GLY A 104 -12.68 -14.67 -1.43
C GLY A 104 -11.98 -13.64 -2.31
N PHE A 105 -11.12 -12.80 -1.73
CA PHE A 105 -10.21 -11.89 -2.43
C PHE A 105 -8.78 -12.21 -1.98
N LYS A 106 -7.96 -12.74 -2.88
CA LYS A 106 -6.63 -13.29 -2.57
C LYS A 106 -5.48 -12.30 -2.90
N GLY A 107 -5.71 -11.00 -2.76
CA GLY A 107 -4.70 -9.98 -3.08
C GLY A 107 -3.56 -9.86 -2.06
N ALA A 108 -2.81 -8.77 -2.16
CA ALA A 108 -1.90 -8.34 -1.10
C ALA A 108 -1.93 -6.82 -1.00
N LEU A 109 -1.65 -6.26 0.18
CA LEU A 109 -1.33 -4.85 0.33
C LEU A 109 -0.01 -4.71 1.06
N VAL A 110 0.89 -3.91 0.50
CA VAL A 110 2.19 -3.58 1.09
C VAL A 110 2.36 -2.08 1.16
N ASN A 111 3.00 -1.59 2.23
CA ASN A 111 3.24 -0.17 2.43
C ASN A 111 4.62 0.23 1.88
N ASP A 112 4.68 0.62 0.61
CA ASP A 112 5.88 1.06 -0.11
C ASP A 112 7.12 0.18 0.19
N THR A 113 8.17 0.71 0.83
CA THR A 113 9.42 0.00 1.07
C THR A 113 9.46 -0.69 2.42
N GLN A 114 10.03 -1.90 2.48
CA GLN A 114 10.32 -2.60 3.73
C GLN A 114 11.60 -2.01 4.35
N ARG A 115 11.54 -1.58 5.63
CA ARG A 115 12.75 -1.21 6.37
C ARG A 115 13.61 -2.44 6.63
N ALA A 116 14.92 -2.29 6.51
CA ALA A 116 15.87 -3.39 6.67
C ALA A 116 17.25 -2.91 7.15
N GLY A 117 18.21 -3.83 7.20
CA GLY A 117 19.57 -3.57 7.64
C GLY A 117 19.71 -3.53 9.17
N PRO A 118 20.94 -3.47 9.69
CA PRO A 118 21.22 -3.58 11.12
C PRO A 118 20.56 -2.48 11.97
N ASN A 119 20.29 -1.32 11.37
CA ASN A 119 19.73 -0.14 12.05
C ASN A 119 18.35 0.26 11.49
N GLY A 120 17.75 -0.54 10.61
CA GLY A 120 16.46 -0.20 9.99
C GLY A 120 16.49 1.01 9.06
N GLU A 121 17.66 1.36 8.52
CA GLU A 121 17.87 2.50 7.61
C GLU A 121 17.86 2.09 6.13
N ASP A 122 18.03 0.80 5.83
CA ASP A 122 17.94 0.32 4.46
C ASP A 122 16.48 0.23 4.02
N MET A 123 16.25 0.40 2.72
CA MET A 123 14.94 0.31 2.11
C MET A 123 14.96 -0.78 1.05
N ILE A 124 14.10 -1.78 1.21
CA ILE A 124 13.91 -2.81 0.19
C ILE A 124 12.75 -2.38 -0.70
N PHE A 125 13.07 -2.11 -1.97
CA PHE A 125 12.11 -1.99 -3.07
C PHE A 125 11.85 -3.35 -3.70
N TYR A 126 10.69 -3.48 -4.33
CA TYR A 126 10.18 -4.75 -4.88
C TYR A 126 10.35 -4.84 -6.41
N ASP A 127 11.28 -4.06 -6.97
CA ASP A 127 11.48 -3.89 -8.41
C ASP A 127 12.74 -4.58 -8.95
N GLY A 128 13.55 -5.18 -8.08
CA GLY A 128 14.68 -6.02 -8.45
C GLY A 128 14.27 -7.44 -8.90
N SER A 129 15.09 -8.09 -9.72
CA SER A 129 14.82 -9.46 -10.21
C SER A 129 14.73 -10.51 -9.10
N THR A 130 15.28 -10.26 -7.91
CA THR A 130 15.11 -11.12 -6.73
C THR A 130 13.65 -11.26 -6.29
N TRP A 131 12.79 -10.32 -6.69
CA TRP A 131 11.35 -10.33 -6.40
C TRP A 131 10.53 -11.06 -7.46
N ASP A 132 11.15 -11.61 -8.52
CA ASP A 132 10.40 -12.27 -9.58
C ASP A 132 9.57 -13.45 -9.08
N ILE A 133 10.06 -14.22 -8.09
CA ILE A 133 9.28 -15.31 -7.50
C ILE A 133 7.99 -14.84 -6.81
N PHE A 134 8.04 -13.67 -6.18
CA PHE A 134 6.88 -13.06 -5.54
C PHE A 134 5.86 -12.59 -6.59
N TRP A 135 6.32 -11.93 -7.64
CA TRP A 135 5.45 -11.47 -8.73
C TRP A 135 4.86 -12.62 -9.57
N SER A 136 5.63 -13.68 -9.80
CA SER A 136 5.12 -14.92 -10.40
C SER A 136 4.03 -15.54 -9.55
N THR A 137 4.22 -15.59 -8.22
CA THR A 137 3.19 -16.12 -7.30
C THR A 137 1.88 -15.33 -7.37
N LEU A 138 1.94 -14.00 -7.38
CA LEU A 138 0.75 -13.15 -7.54
C LEU A 138 0.06 -13.36 -8.89
N SER A 139 0.85 -13.54 -9.97
CA SER A 139 0.33 -13.82 -11.30
C SER A 139 -0.35 -15.20 -11.38
N GLU A 140 0.25 -16.23 -10.78
CA GLU A 140 -0.31 -17.58 -10.71
C GLU A 140 -1.62 -17.64 -9.91
N LEU A 141 -1.71 -16.83 -8.84
CA LEU A 141 -2.92 -16.70 -8.04
C LEU A 141 -4.01 -15.84 -8.69
N ASP A 142 -3.67 -15.13 -9.78
CA ASP A 142 -4.52 -14.18 -10.52
C ASP A 142 -5.12 -13.06 -9.64
N VAL A 143 -4.27 -12.45 -8.82
CA VAL A 143 -4.70 -11.53 -7.75
C VAL A 143 -3.91 -10.23 -7.75
N PRO A 144 -4.53 -9.10 -7.37
CA PRO A 144 -3.84 -7.82 -7.38
C PRO A 144 -3.00 -7.61 -6.13
N LEU A 145 -1.92 -6.82 -6.28
CA LEU A 145 -1.24 -6.18 -5.17
C LEU A 145 -1.58 -4.69 -5.11
N TYR A 146 -2.00 -4.22 -3.94
CA TYR A 146 -2.16 -2.81 -3.63
C TYR A 146 -0.85 -2.24 -3.08
N LEU A 147 -0.28 -1.24 -3.75
CA LEU A 147 0.92 -0.55 -3.28
C LEU A 147 0.51 0.74 -2.54
N HIS A 148 0.47 0.65 -1.22
CA HIS A 148 0.04 1.74 -0.33
C HIS A 148 1.26 2.56 0.14
N PRO A 149 1.12 3.87 0.45
CA PRO A 149 2.24 4.67 0.94
C PRO A 149 2.66 4.32 2.38
N ARG A 150 3.85 4.82 2.76
CA ARG A 150 4.27 4.93 4.17
C ARG A 150 4.93 6.27 4.45
N ASN A 151 5.00 6.64 5.73
CA ASN A 151 5.74 7.82 6.16
C ASN A 151 7.26 7.65 5.91
N PRO A 152 7.97 8.74 5.55
CA PRO A 152 9.42 8.74 5.52
C PRO A 152 9.98 8.49 6.92
N THR A 153 11.10 7.78 6.99
CA THR A 153 11.78 7.40 8.24
C THR A 153 13.29 7.63 8.12
N GLY A 154 13.99 7.58 9.25
CA GLY A 154 15.45 7.57 9.29
C GLY A 154 16.07 8.80 8.61
N ARG A 155 17.19 8.58 7.92
CA ARG A 155 17.94 9.67 7.26
C ARG A 155 17.12 10.46 6.25
N LEU A 156 16.23 9.82 5.49
CA LEU A 156 15.40 10.53 4.52
C LEU A 156 14.42 11.49 5.19
N TYR A 157 13.81 11.07 6.31
CA TYR A 157 12.99 11.95 7.14
C TYR A 157 13.78 13.19 7.57
N GLU A 158 14.97 13.01 8.13
CA GLU A 158 15.78 14.12 8.63
C GLU A 158 16.18 15.10 7.51
N GLN A 159 16.63 14.59 6.37
CA GLN A 159 17.16 15.42 5.29
C GLN A 159 16.06 16.16 4.51
N LEU A 160 14.90 15.52 4.31
CA LEU A 160 13.89 16.01 3.36
C LEU A 160 12.60 16.49 4.04
N TRP A 161 12.29 16.03 5.24
CA TRP A 161 10.94 16.15 5.79
C TRP A 161 10.85 16.85 7.15
N ALA A 162 11.87 16.73 8.02
CA ALA A 162 11.84 17.25 9.40
C ALA A 162 11.46 18.74 9.47
N ASP A 163 12.13 19.59 8.67
CA ASP A 163 11.88 21.04 8.64
C ASP A 163 10.58 21.45 7.92
N ARG A 164 9.92 20.50 7.25
CA ARG A 164 8.68 20.70 6.49
C ARG A 164 7.65 19.61 6.78
N LYS A 165 7.55 19.21 8.05
CA LYS A 165 6.74 18.08 8.53
C LYS A 165 5.26 18.12 8.14
N ARG A 166 4.72 19.29 7.76
CA ARG A 166 3.35 19.44 7.25
C ARG A 166 3.15 18.84 5.86
N LEU A 167 4.22 18.48 5.15
CA LEU A 167 4.18 17.78 3.86
C LEU A 167 4.24 16.24 4.00
N ILE A 168 4.44 15.74 5.22
CA ILE A 168 4.40 14.31 5.52
C ILE A 168 2.95 13.82 5.43
N GLY A 169 2.75 12.67 4.79
CA GLY A 169 1.45 12.05 4.61
C GLY A 169 0.80 12.45 3.27
N PRO A 170 -0.55 12.57 3.24
CA PRO A 170 -1.31 12.88 2.04
C PRO A 170 -0.87 14.12 1.25
N PRO A 171 -0.37 15.22 1.86
CA PRO A 171 -0.04 16.42 1.09
C PRO A 171 1.05 16.23 0.04
N LEU A 172 2.04 15.36 0.28
CA LEU A 172 3.13 15.15 -0.67
C LEU A 172 3.84 13.80 -0.51
N SER A 173 4.33 13.48 0.69
CA SER A 173 5.28 12.37 0.87
C SER A 173 4.72 11.01 0.44
N PHE A 174 3.42 10.79 0.63
CA PHE A 174 2.76 9.54 0.23
C PHE A 174 2.75 9.31 -1.27
N ALA A 175 2.42 10.34 -2.07
CA ALA A 175 2.45 10.20 -3.52
C ALA A 175 3.89 10.05 -4.04
N GLN A 176 4.86 10.74 -3.43
CA GLN A 176 6.27 10.65 -3.84
C GLN A 176 6.87 9.25 -3.65
N CYS A 177 6.59 8.57 -2.53
CA CYS A 177 7.15 7.23 -2.32
C CYS A 177 6.52 6.19 -3.25
N VAL A 178 5.18 6.16 -3.35
CA VAL A 178 4.47 5.19 -4.20
C VAL A 178 4.80 5.40 -5.68
N SER A 179 4.86 6.65 -6.15
CA SER A 179 5.20 6.92 -7.56
C SER A 179 6.63 6.52 -7.91
N LEU A 180 7.59 6.78 -7.01
CA LEU A 180 8.97 6.33 -7.18
C LEU A 180 9.04 4.81 -7.30
N HIS A 181 8.39 4.09 -6.39
CA HIS A 181 8.42 2.63 -6.37
C HIS A 181 7.75 2.04 -7.61
N LEU A 182 6.57 2.52 -7.99
CA LEU A 182 5.86 2.02 -9.17
C LEU A 182 6.62 2.32 -10.46
N LEU A 183 7.17 3.54 -10.62
CA LEU A 183 7.98 3.85 -11.79
C LEU A 183 9.27 3.04 -11.80
N GLY A 184 9.86 2.73 -10.64
CA GLY A 184 10.95 1.77 -10.49
C GLY A 184 10.58 0.40 -11.04
N MET A 185 9.41 -0.14 -10.67
CA MET A 185 8.89 -1.41 -11.21
C MET A 185 8.72 -1.37 -12.74
N VAL A 186 8.22 -0.25 -13.29
CA VAL A 186 8.13 -0.06 -14.74
C VAL A 186 9.52 -0.07 -15.39
N THR A 187 10.44 0.76 -14.91
CA THR A 187 11.74 0.94 -15.54
C THR A 187 12.67 -0.26 -15.36
N ASN A 188 12.49 -1.02 -14.28
CA ASN A 188 13.22 -2.26 -14.01
C ASN A 188 12.53 -3.49 -14.63
N GLY A 189 11.49 -3.29 -15.44
CA GLY A 189 10.91 -4.33 -16.32
C GLY A 189 10.09 -5.39 -15.58
N ILE A 190 9.53 -5.10 -14.41
CA ILE A 190 8.68 -6.05 -13.66
C ILE A 190 7.48 -6.47 -14.51
N PHE A 191 6.78 -5.51 -15.10
CA PHE A 191 5.61 -5.76 -15.96
C PHE A 191 5.94 -6.41 -17.31
N ASP A 192 7.23 -6.44 -17.69
CA ASP A 192 7.68 -7.17 -18.88
C ASP A 192 7.99 -8.63 -18.60
N ARG A 193 8.38 -8.95 -17.36
CA ARG A 193 8.61 -10.32 -16.89
C ARG A 193 7.33 -10.98 -16.39
N HIS A 194 6.39 -10.18 -15.87
CA HIS A 194 5.12 -10.62 -15.28
C HIS A 194 3.95 -9.86 -15.92
N MET A 195 3.62 -10.20 -17.17
CA MET A 195 2.68 -9.43 -17.99
C MET A 195 1.22 -9.46 -17.49
N GLU A 196 0.86 -10.46 -16.68
CA GLU A 196 -0.48 -10.63 -16.10
C GLU A 196 -0.61 -9.96 -14.71
N LEU A 197 0.47 -9.35 -14.21
CA LEU A 197 0.51 -8.74 -12.88
C LEU A 197 -0.47 -7.55 -12.79
N LYS A 198 -1.31 -7.56 -11.75
CA LYS A 198 -2.26 -6.49 -11.46
C LYS A 198 -1.79 -5.68 -10.26
N ILE A 199 -1.54 -4.38 -10.45
CA ILE A 199 -1.18 -3.46 -9.37
C ILE A 199 -2.29 -2.43 -9.19
N ILE A 200 -2.68 -2.20 -7.94
CA ILE A 200 -3.65 -1.16 -7.55
C ILE A 200 -2.91 -0.04 -6.84
N ILE A 201 -3.20 1.20 -7.26
CA ILE A 201 -2.63 2.41 -6.69
C ILE A 201 -3.75 3.32 -6.23
N GLY A 202 -3.68 3.71 -4.96
CA GLY A 202 -4.62 4.66 -4.37
C GLY A 202 -4.44 6.08 -4.88
N HIS A 203 -5.21 7.00 -4.29
CA HIS A 203 -5.01 8.44 -4.46
C HIS A 203 -4.93 8.90 -5.92
N LEU A 204 -5.73 8.26 -6.80
CA LEU A 204 -5.76 8.50 -8.24
C LEU A 204 -4.39 8.36 -8.93
N GLY A 205 -3.60 7.36 -8.53
CA GLY A 205 -2.34 7.02 -9.20
C GLY A 205 -1.12 7.80 -8.72
N GLY A 206 -1.19 8.48 -7.56
CA GLY A 206 -0.02 9.04 -6.88
C GLY A 206 0.79 10.01 -7.77
N HIS A 207 0.13 10.98 -8.39
CA HIS A 207 0.69 11.96 -9.35
C HIS A 207 1.01 11.44 -10.76
N ILE A 208 1.18 10.14 -10.99
CA ILE A 208 1.63 9.63 -12.30
C ILE A 208 0.66 10.00 -13.44
N PRO A 209 -0.68 9.89 -13.28
CA PRO A 209 -1.61 10.28 -14.34
C PRO A 209 -1.45 11.73 -14.82
N PHE A 210 -1.05 12.65 -13.93
CA PHE A 210 -0.81 14.05 -14.28
C PHE A 210 0.38 14.20 -15.25
N ASP A 211 1.44 13.44 -15.01
CA ASP A 211 2.68 13.50 -15.80
C ASP A 211 2.74 12.46 -16.93
N LEU A 212 1.66 11.73 -17.24
CA LEU A 212 1.66 10.67 -18.28
C LEU A 212 2.23 11.15 -19.62
N TRP A 213 1.88 12.36 -20.07
CA TRP A 213 2.46 12.91 -21.30
C TRP A 213 3.96 13.13 -21.18
N ARG A 214 4.40 13.73 -20.06
CA ARG A 214 5.81 14.07 -19.81
C ARG A 214 6.66 12.82 -19.65
N ILE A 215 6.19 11.86 -18.85
CA ILE A 215 6.86 10.57 -18.63
C ILE A 215 6.97 9.82 -19.95
N ASN A 216 5.88 9.75 -20.73
CA ASN A 216 5.90 9.06 -22.03
C ASN A 216 6.92 9.69 -22.99
N HIS A 217 6.88 11.02 -23.15
CA HIS A 217 7.83 11.73 -24.00
C HIS A 217 9.29 11.42 -23.59
N TRP A 218 9.61 11.55 -22.30
CA TRP A 218 10.96 11.27 -21.82
C TRP A 218 11.35 9.79 -21.95
N PHE A 219 10.41 8.86 -21.70
CA PHE A 219 10.68 7.43 -21.83
C PHE A 219 10.96 7.04 -23.27
N GLU A 220 10.06 7.41 -24.19
CA GLU A 220 10.15 6.97 -25.58
C GLU A 220 11.22 7.74 -26.37
N ASP A 221 11.32 9.05 -26.18
CA ASP A 221 12.13 9.91 -27.06
C ASP A 221 13.53 10.18 -26.51
N VAL A 222 13.78 9.92 -25.22
CA VAL A 222 15.07 10.21 -24.57
C VAL A 222 15.66 8.96 -23.91
N THR A 223 15.00 8.38 -22.91
CA THR A 223 15.65 7.38 -22.06
C THR A 223 15.73 6.00 -22.70
N LYS A 224 14.75 5.57 -23.51
CA LYS A 224 14.84 4.32 -24.30
C LYS A 224 15.98 4.37 -25.32
N PRO A 225 16.16 5.43 -26.12
CA PRO A 225 17.37 5.61 -26.94
C PRO A 225 18.68 5.56 -26.15
N LEU A 226 18.66 5.95 -24.87
CA LEU A 226 19.81 5.90 -23.96
C LEU A 226 19.95 4.58 -23.17
N GLY A 227 19.09 3.59 -23.41
CA GLY A 227 19.21 2.24 -22.85
C GLY A 227 18.20 1.87 -21.76
N LEU A 228 17.12 2.62 -21.55
CA LEU A 228 15.99 2.15 -20.74
C LEU A 228 15.38 0.88 -21.39
N GLY A 229 15.31 -0.21 -20.61
CA GLY A 229 14.99 -1.54 -21.13
C GLY A 229 13.51 -1.98 -21.08
N CYS A 230 12.60 -1.15 -20.56
CA CYS A 230 11.19 -1.52 -20.51
C CYS A 230 10.57 -1.57 -21.91
N LYS A 231 9.70 -2.55 -22.18
CA LYS A 231 9.27 -2.87 -23.54
C LYS A 231 8.11 -2.00 -24.04
N LYS A 232 7.15 -1.67 -23.17
CA LYS A 232 5.93 -0.93 -23.55
C LYS A 232 6.03 0.55 -23.18
N THR A 233 5.08 1.36 -23.62
CA THR A 233 4.99 2.75 -23.19
C THR A 233 4.42 2.83 -21.78
N ILE A 234 4.61 3.96 -21.08
CA ILE A 234 3.96 4.17 -19.78
C ILE A 234 2.43 4.11 -19.88
N ARG A 235 1.85 4.48 -21.04
CA ARG A 235 0.40 4.40 -21.26
C ARG A 235 -0.09 2.97 -21.31
N ASP A 236 0.67 2.08 -21.95
CA ASP A 236 0.31 0.65 -22.05
C ASP A 236 0.38 -0.06 -20.69
N TYR A 237 1.27 0.36 -19.79
CA TYR A 237 1.33 -0.18 -18.44
C TYR A 237 0.23 0.38 -17.51
N PHE A 238 -0.41 1.49 -17.88
CA PHE A 238 -1.49 2.14 -17.13
C PHE A 238 -2.88 1.94 -17.74
N ALA A 239 -2.97 1.19 -18.84
CA ALA A 239 -4.20 0.98 -19.61
C ALA A 239 -5.18 -0.01 -18.95
#